data_AF-A0A5N4CS74-F1
#
_entry.id   AF-A0A5N4CS74-F1
#
_cell.length_a   1.000
_cell.length_b   1.000
_cell.length_c   1.000
_cell.angle_alpha   90.00
_cell.angle_beta   90.00
_cell.angle_gamma   90.00
#
_symmetry.space_group_name_H-M   'P 1'
#
loop_
_entity.id
_entity.type
_entity.pdbx_description
1 polymer ?
#
loop_
_entity_poly.entity_id
_entity_poly.type
_entity_poly.pdbx_seq_one_letter_code
_entity_poly.pdbx_strand_id
1 'polypeptide(L)'
;MCGLEPWVFPAVEEEVWTRHFRESIKFIHECRLGGEGCLVHCLAGVSRSVTLVVAYIMTVTDFGWEDALHTVRAGRSCANPNLGFQRQLQEFEKHQVHQFRQWLREEYGENPLRDAEAARSILGKYKEQGRAEPPPGTRRWSSFQALAPLPHSSHTTET
;
A
#
# COMPACT_ATOMS: atom_id res chain seq x y z
N MET A 1 15.73 17.08 -44.61
CA MET A 1 15.27 17.80 -43.40
C MET A 1 14.07 17.06 -42.84
N CYS A 2 14.29 16.10 -41.96
CA CYS A 2 13.20 15.41 -41.26
C CYS A 2 12.93 16.17 -39.97
N GLY A 3 11.82 16.91 -39.93
CA GLY A 3 11.32 17.55 -38.73
C GLY A 3 10.87 16.48 -37.74
N LEU A 4 11.56 16.39 -36.60
CA LEU A 4 11.07 15.70 -35.42
C LEU A 4 9.99 16.60 -34.81
N GLU A 5 8.73 16.29 -35.08
CA GLU A 5 7.68 16.74 -34.17
C GLU A 5 7.88 16.00 -32.84
N PRO A 6 7.97 16.73 -31.70
CA PRO A 6 8.00 16.08 -30.41
C PRO A 6 6.67 15.35 -30.25
N TRP A 7 6.73 14.01 -30.20
CA TRP A 7 5.66 13.20 -29.65
C TRP A 7 5.52 13.58 -28.18
N VAL A 8 4.81 14.68 -27.91
CA VAL A 8 4.13 14.88 -26.65
C VAL A 8 3.08 13.78 -26.64
N PHE A 9 3.44 12.65 -26.04
CA PHE A 9 2.42 11.72 -25.56
C PHE A 9 1.39 12.60 -24.83
N PRO A 10 0.12 12.65 -25.29
CA PRO A 10 -0.91 13.20 -24.42
C PRO A 10 -0.76 12.42 -23.13
N ALA A 11 -0.57 13.14 -22.01
CA ALA A 11 -0.59 12.56 -20.68
C ALA A 11 -1.81 11.64 -20.68
N VAL A 12 -1.56 10.32 -20.79
CA VAL A 12 -2.59 9.30 -20.85
C VAL A 12 -3.43 9.61 -19.65
N GLU A 13 -4.69 9.99 -19.90
CA GLU A 13 -5.66 10.44 -18.92
C GLU A 13 -5.35 9.76 -17.59
N GLU A 14 -4.79 10.51 -16.64
CA GLU A 14 -4.62 10.01 -15.29
C GLU A 14 -6.03 9.71 -14.82
N GLU A 15 -6.48 8.45 -14.96
CA GLU A 15 -7.79 8.03 -14.51
C GLU A 15 -7.96 8.58 -13.09
N VAL A 16 -8.94 9.45 -12.92
CA VAL A 16 -9.28 10.05 -11.63
C VAL A 16 -9.78 8.91 -10.76
N TRP A 17 -8.86 8.19 -10.12
CA TRP A 17 -9.15 6.97 -9.38
C TRP A 17 -9.91 7.28 -8.09
N THR A 18 -9.81 8.52 -7.61
CA THR A 18 -10.55 9.02 -6.46
C THR A 18 -12.06 8.82 -6.58
N ARG A 19 -12.62 8.78 -7.81
CA ARG A 19 -14.05 8.47 -8.03
C ARG A 19 -14.45 7.09 -7.50
N HIS A 20 -13.52 6.14 -7.47
CA HIS A 20 -13.75 4.78 -6.98
C HIS A 20 -13.43 4.62 -5.49
N PHE A 21 -12.87 5.63 -4.82
CA PHE A 21 -12.49 5.52 -3.41
C PHE A 21 -13.70 5.21 -2.53
N ARG A 22 -14.82 5.89 -2.73
CA ARG A 22 -16.00 5.70 -1.87
C ARG A 22 -16.53 4.27 -1.94
N GLU A 23 -16.75 3.76 -3.14
CA GLU A 23 -17.24 2.40 -3.37
C GLU A 23 -16.24 1.35 -2.88
N SER A 24 -14.94 1.55 -3.15
CA SER A 24 -13.91 0.62 -2.72
C SER A 24 -13.76 0.58 -1.20
N ILE A 25 -13.77 1.75 -0.55
CA ILE A 25 -13.69 1.87 0.90
C ILE A 25 -14.89 1.21 1.56
N LYS A 26 -16.11 1.48 1.03
CA LYS A 26 -17.34 0.84 1.48
C LYS A 26 -17.21 -0.68 1.46
N PHE A 27 -16.84 -1.24 0.31
CA PHE A 27 -16.70 -2.68 0.12
C PHE A 27 -15.69 -3.30 1.10
N ILE A 28 -14.49 -2.72 1.20
CA ILE A 28 -13.45 -3.22 2.12
C ILE A 28 -13.94 -3.15 3.57
N HIS A 29 -14.61 -2.05 3.95
CA HIS A 29 -15.08 -1.85 5.32
C HIS A 29 -16.14 -2.88 5.70
N GLU A 30 -17.14 -3.09 4.84
CA GLU A 30 -18.23 -4.05 5.07
C GLU A 30 -17.71 -5.48 5.18
N CYS A 31 -16.79 -5.91 4.31
CA CYS A 31 -16.14 -7.22 4.43
C CYS A 31 -15.45 -7.39 5.79
N ARG A 32 -14.72 -6.37 6.26
CA ARG A 32 -14.00 -6.45 7.53
C ARG A 32 -14.93 -6.43 8.75
N LEU A 33 -16.01 -5.65 8.70
CA LEU A 33 -17.04 -5.66 9.75
C LEU A 33 -17.77 -7.00 9.84
N GLY A 34 -17.92 -7.70 8.70
CA GLY A 34 -18.43 -9.07 8.66
C GLY A 34 -17.47 -10.13 9.23
N GLY A 35 -16.25 -9.76 9.60
CA GLY A 35 -15.22 -10.70 10.06
C GLY A 35 -14.55 -11.49 8.92
N GLU A 36 -14.72 -11.05 7.67
CA GLU A 36 -14.17 -11.71 6.49
C GLU A 36 -12.85 -11.07 6.01
N GLY A 37 -12.10 -11.81 5.20
CA GLY A 37 -10.89 -11.32 4.55
C GLY A 37 -11.21 -10.68 3.18
N CYS A 38 -10.69 -9.48 2.92
CA CYS A 38 -10.82 -8.81 1.63
C CYS A 38 -9.46 -8.75 0.90
N LEU A 39 -9.37 -9.35 -0.30
CA LEU A 39 -8.19 -9.25 -1.16
C LEU A 39 -8.37 -8.12 -2.19
N VAL A 40 -7.55 -7.08 -2.09
CA VAL A 40 -7.49 -6.01 -3.09
C VAL A 40 -6.27 -6.24 -3.99
N HIS A 41 -6.49 -6.54 -5.27
CA HIS A 41 -5.41 -6.83 -6.22
C HIS A 41 -5.48 -5.97 -7.48
N CYS A 42 -4.34 -5.85 -8.14
CA CYS A 42 -4.21 -5.38 -9.52
C CYS A 42 -3.23 -6.32 -10.23
N LEU A 43 -2.73 -5.97 -11.42
CA LEU A 43 -1.85 -6.86 -12.18
C LEU A 43 -0.58 -7.28 -11.40
N ALA A 44 0.14 -6.31 -10.82
CA ALA A 44 1.39 -6.56 -10.08
C ALA A 44 1.23 -6.44 -8.55
N GLY A 45 0.11 -5.89 -8.09
CA GLY A 45 -0.08 -5.54 -6.68
C GLY A 45 0.91 -4.49 -6.18
N VAL A 46 1.35 -3.57 -7.06
CA VAL A 46 2.36 -2.53 -6.76
C VAL A 46 1.75 -1.14 -6.63
N SER A 47 0.79 -0.80 -7.51
CA SER A 47 0.32 0.58 -7.67
C SER A 47 -1.20 0.72 -7.48
N ARG A 48 -2.03 0.39 -8.47
CA ARG A 48 -3.50 0.60 -8.40
C ARG A 48 -4.17 0.04 -7.13
N SER A 49 -3.93 -1.23 -6.80
CA SER A 49 -4.49 -1.84 -5.58
C SER A 49 -3.93 -1.21 -4.32
N VAL A 50 -2.65 -0.85 -4.31
CA VAL A 50 -2.01 -0.17 -3.17
C VAL A 50 -2.65 1.20 -2.95
N THR A 51 -2.92 1.97 -4.00
CA THR A 51 -3.59 3.28 -3.89
C THR A 51 -4.93 3.16 -3.15
N LEU A 52 -5.75 2.16 -3.48
CA LEU A 52 -7.03 1.92 -2.80
C LEU A 52 -6.86 1.56 -1.32
N VAL A 53 -5.91 0.66 -1.02
CA VAL A 53 -5.63 0.25 0.37
C VAL A 53 -5.10 1.43 1.19
N VAL A 54 -4.26 2.29 0.60
CA VAL A 54 -3.77 3.50 1.28
C VAL A 54 -4.91 4.45 1.58
N ALA A 55 -5.78 4.74 0.61
CA ALA A 55 -6.96 5.59 0.82
C ALA A 55 -7.90 5.01 1.92
N TYR A 56 -8.07 3.69 1.94
CA TYR A 56 -8.81 3.00 2.99
C TYR A 56 -8.18 3.20 4.37
N ILE A 57 -6.87 2.94 4.53
CA ILE A 57 -6.14 3.14 5.79
C ILE A 57 -6.24 4.59 6.26
N MET A 58 -6.08 5.56 5.36
CA MET A 58 -6.23 6.98 5.69
C MET A 58 -7.63 7.32 6.22
N THR A 59 -8.66 6.62 5.73
CA THR A 59 -10.06 6.85 6.10
C THR A 59 -10.41 6.22 7.45
N VAL A 60 -9.89 5.03 7.77
CA VAL A 60 -10.16 4.35 9.05
C VAL A 60 -9.20 4.73 10.18
N THR A 61 -8.19 5.54 9.89
CA THR A 61 -7.21 6.05 10.86
C THR A 61 -7.07 7.57 10.76
N ASP A 62 -6.21 8.15 11.59
CA ASP A 62 -5.78 9.55 11.53
C ASP A 62 -4.57 9.79 10.62
N PHE A 63 -4.09 8.77 9.90
CA PHE A 63 -2.85 8.86 9.11
C PHE A 63 -2.99 9.72 7.85
N GLY A 64 -1.89 10.40 7.51
CA GLY A 64 -1.67 10.94 6.17
C GLY A 64 -1.26 9.85 5.17
N TRP A 65 -1.15 10.21 3.90
CA TRP A 65 -0.89 9.26 2.81
C TRP A 65 0.46 8.54 2.94
N GLU A 66 1.49 9.23 3.44
CA GLU A 66 2.83 8.64 3.62
C GLU A 66 2.84 7.57 4.71
N ASP A 67 2.27 7.88 5.88
CA ASP A 67 2.20 6.92 7.00
C ASP A 67 1.29 5.73 6.66
N ALA A 68 0.20 5.96 5.93
CA ALA A 68 -0.63 4.90 5.40
C ALA A 68 0.13 4.03 4.38
N LEU A 69 0.90 4.63 3.46
CA LEU A 69 1.74 3.88 2.51
C LEU A 69 2.85 3.08 3.22
N HIS A 70 3.48 3.64 4.25
CA HIS A 70 4.45 2.93 5.08
C HIS A 70 3.82 1.72 5.79
N THR A 71 2.59 1.87 6.26
CA THR A 71 1.82 0.77 6.85
C THR A 71 1.61 -0.35 5.83
N VAL A 72 1.29 -0.02 4.57
CA VAL A 72 1.19 -1.03 3.50
C VAL A 72 2.55 -1.66 3.20
N ARG A 73 3.63 -0.87 3.14
CA ARG A 73 5.00 -1.35 2.86
C ARG A 73 5.51 -2.33 3.91
N ALA A 74 5.09 -2.20 5.16
CA ALA A 74 5.41 -3.13 6.23
C ALA A 74 4.90 -4.56 5.95
N GLY A 75 3.73 -4.70 5.31
CA GLY A 75 3.20 -5.99 4.88
C GLY A 75 3.55 -6.38 3.44
N ARG A 76 3.88 -5.38 2.59
CA ARG A 76 4.18 -5.57 1.17
C ARG A 76 5.25 -4.59 0.70
N SER A 77 6.52 -4.96 0.82
CA SER A 77 7.69 -4.11 0.54
C SER A 77 7.74 -3.53 -0.89
N CYS A 78 7.16 -4.22 -1.87
CA CYS A 78 7.08 -3.74 -3.26
C CYS A 78 5.99 -2.69 -3.51
N ALA A 79 5.21 -2.30 -2.50
CA ALA A 79 4.17 -1.28 -2.62
C ALA A 79 4.77 0.07 -3.03
N ASN A 80 4.40 0.52 -4.22
CA ASN A 80 4.92 1.74 -4.83
C ASN A 80 3.91 2.30 -5.83
N PRO A 81 2.91 3.08 -5.39
CA PRO A 81 2.05 3.82 -6.30
C PRO A 81 2.88 4.69 -7.25
N ASN A 82 2.48 4.80 -8.51
CA ASN A 82 3.12 5.75 -9.43
C ASN A 82 2.94 7.20 -8.93
N LEU A 83 3.71 8.13 -9.50
CA LEU A 83 3.69 9.54 -9.06
C LEU A 83 2.31 10.20 -9.20
N GLY A 84 1.54 9.85 -10.23
CA GLY A 84 0.17 10.34 -10.42
C GLY A 84 -0.74 9.93 -9.26
N PHE A 85 -0.74 8.66 -8.89
CA PHE A 85 -1.51 8.18 -7.74
C PHE A 85 -1.01 8.74 -6.40
N GLN A 86 0.30 8.96 -6.23
CA GLN A 86 0.81 9.63 -5.04
C GLN A 86 0.26 11.07 -4.94
N ARG A 87 0.23 11.81 -6.06
CA ARG A 87 -0.40 13.14 -6.12
C ARG A 87 -1.88 13.09 -5.81
N GLN A 88 -2.61 12.11 -6.35
CA GLN A 88 -4.04 11.91 -6.05
C GLN A 88 -4.28 11.58 -4.57
N LEU A 89 -3.41 10.79 -3.93
CA LEU A 89 -3.49 10.49 -2.49
C LEU A 89 -3.18 11.74 -1.64
N GLN A 90 -2.21 12.54 -2.05
CA GLN A 90 -1.89 13.80 -1.38
C GLN A 90 -3.05 14.79 -1.50
N GLU A 91 -3.70 14.87 -2.66
CA GLU A 91 -4.89 15.69 -2.87
C GLU A 91 -6.07 15.20 -2.02
N PHE A 92 -6.25 13.88 -1.98
CA PHE A 92 -7.24 13.23 -1.11
C PHE A 92 -7.01 13.57 0.37
N GLU A 93 -5.76 13.53 0.85
CA GLU A 93 -5.42 13.93 2.22
C GLU A 93 -5.82 15.38 2.50
N LYS A 94 -5.47 16.30 1.60
CA LYS A 94 -5.70 17.74 1.82
C LYS A 94 -7.17 18.13 1.78
N HIS A 95 -7.95 17.51 0.88
CA HIS A 95 -9.27 18.06 0.53
C HIS A 95 -10.44 17.13 0.84
N GLN A 96 -10.23 15.82 0.98
CA GLN A 96 -11.32 14.85 0.99
C GLN A 96 -11.30 13.89 2.18
N VAL A 97 -10.14 13.53 2.74
CA VAL A 97 -10.03 12.49 3.77
C VAL A 97 -10.88 12.76 5.01
N HIS A 98 -11.00 14.04 5.41
CA HIS A 98 -11.84 14.43 6.55
C HIS A 98 -13.32 14.16 6.29
N GLN A 99 -13.79 14.43 5.08
CA GLN A 99 -15.17 14.16 4.66
C GLN A 99 -15.42 12.64 4.63
N PHE A 100 -14.44 11.86 4.16
CA PHE A 100 -14.53 10.40 4.14
C PHE A 100 -14.54 9.79 5.54
N ARG A 101 -13.72 10.31 6.47
CA ARG A 101 -13.72 9.90 7.88
C ARG A 101 -15.07 10.18 8.54
N GLN A 102 -15.63 11.37 8.29
CA GLN A 102 -16.93 11.75 8.80
C GLN A 102 -18.03 10.86 8.21
N TRP A 103 -18.06 10.69 6.89
CA TRP A 103 -19.02 9.81 6.21
C TRP A 103 -18.96 8.39 6.76
N LEU A 104 -17.76 7.82 6.95
CA LEU A 104 -17.63 6.46 7.45
C LEU A 104 -18.17 6.33 8.88
N ARG A 105 -17.95 7.33 9.74
CA ARG A 105 -18.51 7.37 11.10
C ARG A 105 -20.03 7.53 11.11
N GLU A 106 -20.57 8.34 10.21
CA GLU A 106 -22.02 8.54 10.08
C GLU A 106 -22.73 7.25 9.58
N GLU A 107 -22.10 6.52 8.66
CA GLU A 107 -22.66 5.30 8.08
C GLU A 107 -22.53 4.09 9.02
N TYR A 108 -21.39 3.92 9.69
CA TYR A 108 -21.06 2.68 10.44
C TYR A 108 -20.90 2.89 11.96
N GLY A 109 -20.90 4.13 12.45
CA GLY A 109 -20.69 4.44 13.87
C GLY A 109 -19.22 4.32 14.32
N GLU A 110 -19.02 3.93 15.58
CA GLU A 110 -17.68 3.69 16.14
C GLU A 110 -17.09 2.40 15.58
N ASN A 111 -15.88 2.47 15.03
CA ASN A 111 -15.21 1.34 14.39
C ASN A 111 -14.66 0.35 15.45
N PRO A 112 -15.16 -0.89 15.54
CA PRO A 112 -14.73 -1.86 16.55
C PRO A 112 -13.34 -2.44 16.30
N LEU A 113 -12.77 -2.26 15.10
CA LEU A 113 -11.57 -2.98 14.63
C LEU A 113 -10.24 -2.40 15.15
N ARG A 114 -10.28 -1.34 15.98
CA ARG A 114 -9.09 -0.65 16.56
C ARG A 114 -8.02 -0.31 15.51
N ASP A 115 -8.45 0.05 14.30
CA ASP A 115 -7.58 0.20 13.11
C ASP A 115 -6.40 1.15 13.35
N ALA A 116 -6.63 2.26 14.05
CA ALA A 116 -5.60 3.24 14.32
C ALA A 116 -4.46 2.69 15.21
N GLU A 117 -4.76 1.83 16.18
CA GLU A 117 -3.74 1.21 17.03
C GLU A 117 -2.94 0.14 16.29
N ALA A 118 -3.62 -0.70 15.51
CA ALA A 118 -2.97 -1.70 14.67
C ALA A 118 -2.02 -1.02 13.66
N ALA A 119 -2.49 0.03 12.99
CA ALA A 119 -1.69 0.80 12.04
C ALA A 119 -0.47 1.46 12.70
N ARG A 120 -0.63 2.07 13.89
CA ARG A 120 0.49 2.64 14.66
C ARG A 120 1.55 1.61 15.05
N SER A 121 1.12 0.42 15.48
CA SER A 121 2.03 -0.68 15.81
C SER A 121 2.84 -1.15 14.60
N ILE A 122 2.17 -1.32 13.45
CA ILE A 122 2.81 -1.73 12.19
C ILE A 122 3.81 -0.66 11.72
N LEU A 123 3.40 0.62 11.75
CA LEU A 123 4.23 1.74 11.33
C LEU A 123 5.47 1.92 12.21
N GLY A 124 5.35 1.72 13.53
CA GLY A 124 6.47 1.76 14.46
C GLY A 124 7.54 0.73 14.10
N LYS A 125 7.13 -0.52 13.91
CA LYS A 125 8.03 -1.62 13.50
C LYS A 125 8.73 -1.33 12.16
N TYR A 126 7.99 -0.79 11.18
CA TYR A 126 8.56 -0.40 9.89
C TYR A 126 9.63 0.70 10.02
N LYS A 127 9.38 1.73 10.85
CA LYS A 127 10.33 2.83 11.09
C LYS A 127 11.59 2.35 11.83
N GLU A 128 11.46 1.38 12.73
CA GLU A 128 12.61 0.76 13.42
C GLU A 128 13.49 -0.04 12.45
N GLN A 129 12.88 -0.86 11.60
CA GLN A 129 13.60 -1.63 10.58
C GLN A 129 14.35 -0.72 9.58
N GLY A 130 13.73 0.40 9.19
CA GLY A 130 14.36 1.40 8.31
C GLY A 130 15.55 2.14 8.93
N ARG A 131 15.64 2.23 10.27
CA ARG A 131 16.81 2.81 10.98
C ARG A 131 17.93 1.80 11.20
N ALA A 132 17.64 0.50 11.11
CA ALA A 132 18.63 -0.56 11.24
C ALA A 132 19.42 -0.80 9.93
N GLU A 133 18.95 -0.29 8.80
CA GLU A 133 19.66 -0.34 7.51
C GLU A 133 20.74 0.77 7.44
N PRO A 134 22.00 0.45 7.09
CA PRO A 134 23.05 1.46 6.94
C PRO A 134 22.75 2.43 5.77
N PRO A 135 23.28 3.67 5.82
CA PRO A 135 22.99 4.69 4.81
C PRO A 135 23.34 4.24 3.39
N PRO A 136 22.63 4.74 2.37
CA PRO A 136 22.85 4.37 0.97
C PRO A 136 24.20 4.93 0.51
N GLY A 137 25.24 4.10 0.67
CA GLY A 137 26.62 4.41 0.30
C GLY A 137 27.58 3.23 0.54
N THR A 138 27.18 2.24 1.34
CA THR A 138 27.97 1.01 1.59
C THR A 138 27.42 -0.24 0.90
N ARG A 139 26.31 -0.16 0.16
CA ARG A 139 25.82 -1.30 -0.63
C ARG A 139 26.62 -1.45 -1.91
N ARG A 140 27.68 -2.27 -1.85
CA ARG A 140 28.28 -2.89 -3.04
C ARG A 140 27.18 -3.71 -3.71
N TRP A 141 26.72 -3.24 -4.88
CA TRP A 141 25.81 -3.96 -5.76
C TRP A 141 26.51 -5.20 -6.30
N SER A 142 26.48 -6.28 -5.52
CA SER A 142 26.96 -7.58 -5.97
C SER A 142 26.16 -8.64 -5.25
N SER A 143 25.50 -9.46 -6.06
CA SER A 143 24.94 -10.77 -5.73
C SER A 143 23.48 -10.78 -5.31
N PHE A 144 22.61 -10.86 -6.32
CA PHE A 144 21.62 -11.93 -6.34
C PHE A 144 22.34 -13.25 -6.04
N GLN A 145 22.37 -13.69 -4.78
CA GLN A 145 22.73 -15.06 -4.44
C GLN A 145 21.47 -15.76 -3.97
N ALA A 146 21.10 -16.76 -4.77
CA ALA A 146 19.99 -17.66 -4.58
C ALA A 146 19.98 -18.23 -3.16
N LEU A 147 18.78 -18.40 -2.62
CA LEU A 147 18.55 -19.22 -1.43
C LEU A 147 19.19 -20.59 -1.65
N ALA A 148 20.09 -20.98 -0.74
CA ALA A 148 20.69 -22.31 -0.75
C ALA A 148 19.60 -23.38 -0.56
N PRO A 149 19.65 -24.52 -1.28
CA PRO A 149 18.66 -25.58 -1.12
C PRO A 149 18.79 -26.27 0.24
N LEU A 150 17.64 -26.63 0.82
CA LEU A 150 17.55 -27.31 2.11
C LEU A 150 18.22 -28.70 2.09
N PRO A 151 18.84 -29.14 3.20
CA PRO A 151 19.52 -30.43 3.27
C PRO A 151 18.52 -31.59 3.26
N HIS A 152 18.81 -32.59 2.42
CA HIS A 152 18.10 -33.86 2.34
C HIS A 152 18.46 -34.71 3.57
N SER A 153 17.46 -35.07 4.40
CA SER A 153 17.64 -36.11 5.42
C SER A 153 17.69 -37.47 4.73
N SER A 154 18.80 -38.19 4.86
CA SER A 154 18.91 -39.61 4.52
C SER A 154 18.58 -40.43 5.77
N HIS A 155 17.35 -40.92 5.87
CA HIS A 155 17.03 -42.00 6.79
C HIS A 155 17.41 -43.32 6.12
N THR A 156 18.55 -43.88 6.54
CA THR A 156 18.86 -45.30 6.41
C THR A 156 17.88 -46.09 7.27
N THR A 157 17.20 -47.06 6.67
CA THR A 157 16.69 -48.22 7.41
C THR A 157 16.96 -49.45 6.57
N GLU A 158 17.95 -50.23 7.00
CA GLU A 158 18.12 -51.63 6.65
C GLU A 158 16.91 -52.41 7.18
N THR A 159 16.29 -53.26 6.35
CA THR A 159 16.13 -54.71 6.57
C THR A 159 15.56 -55.31 5.27
#